data_AF-A0A7R9SYM2-F1
#
_entry.id   AF-A0A7R9SYM2-F1
#
_cell.length_a   1.000
_cell.length_b   1.000
_cell.length_c   1.000
_cell.angle_alpha   90.00
_cell.angle_beta   90.00
_cell.angle_gamma   90.00
#
_symmetry.space_group_name_H-M   'P 1'
#
loop_
_entity.id
_entity.type
_entity.pdbx_description
1 polymer ?
#
loop_
_entity_poly.entity_id
_entity_poly.type
_entity_poly.pdbx_seq_one_letter_code
_entity_poly.pdbx_strand_id
1 'polypeptide(L)'
;DIANLRDFLDDACVDVAVFCLALMGTDYAKAITEACRVAKPGGYVYIVEVRSRFPEATKQQRDDGASASKANKAKAKAAKRAIMEGTSLVHACERNLGLVNVTHLHANTPAVMPNDFFVTLIFQKKANAGVGAKSAVPWPTLKACEYKRR
;
A
#
# COMPACT_ATOMS: atom_id res chain seq x y z
N ASP A 1 -16.73 -4.82 10.89
CA ASP A 1 -15.30 -4.80 10.49
C ASP A 1 -15.22 -5.35 9.07
N ILE A 2 -14.41 -4.73 8.20
CA ILE A 2 -14.17 -5.20 6.83
C ILE A 2 -13.58 -6.62 6.81
N ALA A 3 -12.93 -7.08 7.88
CA ALA A 3 -12.46 -8.47 7.96
C ALA A 3 -13.57 -9.54 7.96
N ASN A 4 -14.85 -9.16 8.12
CA ASN A 4 -15.99 -10.07 8.26
C ASN A 4 -17.10 -9.79 7.23
N LEU A 5 -16.74 -9.55 5.96
CA LEU A 5 -17.72 -9.24 4.90
C LEU A 5 -18.27 -10.47 4.16
N ARG A 6 -17.82 -11.68 4.49
CA ARG A 6 -18.25 -12.93 3.84
C ARG A 6 -19.75 -13.16 3.82
N ASP A 7 -20.46 -12.72 4.86
CA ASP A 7 -21.93 -12.89 4.96
C ASP A 7 -22.71 -11.85 4.13
N PHE A 8 -22.03 -10.83 3.60
CA PHE A 8 -22.66 -9.68 2.93
C PHE A 8 -22.20 -9.49 1.48
N LEU A 9 -21.00 -9.96 1.13
CA LEU A 9 -20.40 -9.75 -0.19
C LEU A 9 -19.78 -11.03 -0.75
N ASP A 10 -20.15 -11.33 -1.99
CA ASP A 10 -19.59 -12.43 -2.77
C ASP A 10 -18.11 -12.21 -3.11
N ASP A 11 -17.43 -13.29 -3.48
CA ASP A 11 -16.08 -13.21 -4.05
C ASP A 11 -16.11 -12.41 -5.35
N ALA A 12 -15.07 -11.59 -5.59
CA ALA A 12 -14.92 -10.83 -6.84
C ALA A 12 -16.16 -10.00 -7.24
N CYS A 13 -16.87 -9.39 -6.29
CA CYS A 13 -18.06 -8.59 -6.55
C CYS A 13 -17.80 -7.08 -6.74
N VAL A 14 -16.64 -6.56 -6.31
CA VAL A 14 -16.32 -5.11 -6.42
C VAL A 14 -15.19 -4.83 -7.39
N ASP A 15 -15.27 -3.69 -8.08
CA ASP A 15 -14.21 -3.22 -8.96
C ASP A 15 -13.08 -2.53 -8.18
N VAL A 16 -13.42 -1.87 -7.07
CA VAL A 16 -12.47 -1.10 -6.24
C VAL A 16 -12.80 -1.28 -4.75
N ALA A 17 -11.77 -1.53 -3.94
CA ALA A 17 -11.82 -1.43 -2.48
C ALA A 17 -10.91 -0.30 -1.99
N VAL A 18 -11.36 0.47 -1.00
CA VAL A 18 -10.62 1.65 -0.49
C VAL A 18 -10.51 1.60 1.03
N PHE A 19 -9.28 1.66 1.51
CA PHE A 19 -8.94 1.94 2.91
C PHE A 19 -8.50 3.40 3.02
N CYS A 20 -9.30 4.23 3.67
CA CYS A 20 -8.97 5.63 3.93
C CYS A 20 -8.84 5.84 5.43
N LEU A 21 -7.61 5.87 5.94
CA LEU A 21 -7.27 6.00 7.36
C LEU A 21 -7.97 4.95 8.25
N ALA A 22 -8.14 3.74 7.72
CA ALA A 22 -8.98 2.69 8.28
C ALA A 22 -8.21 1.46 8.75
N LEU A 23 -6.92 1.32 8.43
CA LEU A 23 -6.09 0.17 8.82
C LEU A 23 -5.60 0.28 10.28
N MET A 24 -6.45 0.74 11.20
CA MET A 24 -6.09 0.99 12.60
C MET A 24 -6.13 -0.26 13.48
N GLY A 25 -6.77 -1.34 13.02
CA GLY A 25 -6.82 -2.61 13.74
C GLY A 25 -5.48 -3.33 13.79
N THR A 26 -5.25 -4.09 14.85
CA THR A 26 -4.08 -5.00 14.99
C THR A 26 -4.07 -6.08 13.91
N ASP A 27 -5.23 -6.40 13.34
CA ASP A 27 -5.42 -7.43 12.32
C ASP A 27 -5.72 -6.86 10.93
N TYR A 28 -5.09 -5.74 10.60
CA TYR A 28 -5.29 -5.08 9.30
C TYR A 28 -4.91 -6.00 8.12
N ALA A 29 -4.09 -7.02 8.33
CA ALA A 29 -3.75 -8.02 7.33
C ALA A 29 -4.99 -8.80 6.85
N LYS A 30 -5.89 -9.20 7.77
CA LYS A 30 -7.16 -9.82 7.41
C LYS A 30 -8.07 -8.86 6.65
N ALA A 31 -8.09 -7.60 7.04
CA ALA A 31 -8.83 -6.56 6.33
C ALA A 31 -8.39 -6.44 4.86
N ILE A 32 -7.09 -6.35 4.58
CA ILE A 32 -6.56 -6.28 3.20
C ILE A 32 -6.81 -7.60 2.45
N THR A 33 -6.67 -8.74 3.12
CA THR A 33 -6.97 -10.06 2.54
C THR A 33 -8.43 -10.14 2.09
N GLU A 34 -9.36 -9.67 2.91
CA GLU A 34 -10.78 -9.67 2.60
C GLU A 34 -11.13 -8.68 1.49
N ALA A 35 -10.49 -7.50 1.46
CA ALA A 35 -10.58 -6.59 0.31
C ALA A 35 -10.08 -7.24 -0.99
N CYS A 36 -9.02 -8.05 -0.93
CA CYS A 36 -8.55 -8.80 -2.09
C CYS A 36 -9.55 -9.89 -2.51
N ARG A 37 -10.23 -10.57 -1.57
CA ARG A 37 -11.28 -11.56 -1.89
C ARG A 37 -12.42 -10.92 -2.69
N VAL A 38 -12.99 -9.81 -2.19
CA VAL A 38 -14.13 -9.15 -2.83
C VAL A 38 -13.75 -8.40 -4.12
N ALA A 39 -12.48 -7.98 -4.27
CA ALA A 39 -12.03 -7.32 -5.50
C ALA A 39 -12.01 -8.28 -6.70
N LYS A 40 -12.53 -7.84 -7.84
CA LYS A 40 -12.48 -8.57 -9.11
C LYS A 40 -11.05 -8.81 -9.58
N PRO A 41 -10.79 -9.88 -10.35
CA PRO A 41 -9.58 -9.99 -11.17
C PRO A 41 -9.37 -8.70 -11.98
N GLY A 42 -8.20 -8.07 -11.88
CA GLY A 42 -7.91 -6.78 -12.51
C GLY A 42 -8.44 -5.54 -11.78
N GLY A 43 -9.26 -5.72 -10.73
CA GLY A 43 -9.76 -4.66 -9.86
C GLY A 43 -8.69 -4.07 -8.94
N TYR A 44 -9.06 -3.02 -8.20
CA TYR A 44 -8.11 -2.20 -7.45
C TYR A 44 -8.33 -2.22 -5.94
N VAL A 45 -7.23 -2.08 -5.20
CA VAL A 45 -7.23 -1.83 -3.76
C VAL A 45 -6.42 -0.58 -3.48
N TYR A 46 -7.07 0.43 -2.89
CA TYR A 46 -6.45 1.69 -2.49
C TYR A 46 -6.22 1.66 -0.98
N ILE A 47 -5.02 2.07 -0.56
CA ILE A 47 -4.67 2.25 0.85
C ILE A 47 -4.13 3.66 1.03
N VAL A 48 -4.86 4.47 1.79
CA VAL A 48 -4.45 5.80 2.21
C VAL A 48 -4.27 5.78 3.71
N GLU A 49 -3.04 5.96 4.18
CA GLU A 49 -2.70 5.89 5.59
C GLU A 49 -1.75 7.02 6.01
N VAL A 50 -1.73 7.32 7.30
CA VAL A 50 -0.82 8.33 7.84
C VAL A 50 0.62 7.85 7.69
N ARG A 51 1.48 8.72 7.15
CA ARG A 51 2.88 8.43 6.82
C ARG A 51 3.66 7.87 8.00
N SER A 52 3.49 8.48 9.19
CA SER A 52 4.18 8.07 10.41
C SER A 52 3.85 6.66 10.90
N ARG A 53 2.79 6.03 10.37
CA ARG A 53 2.45 4.64 10.68
C ARG A 53 3.41 3.65 10.05
N PHE A 54 4.05 4.01 8.96
CA PHE A 54 4.99 3.15 8.30
C PHE A 54 6.37 3.26 8.97
N PRO A 55 7.03 2.13 9.30
CA PRO A 55 8.39 2.16 9.80
C PRO A 55 9.33 2.72 8.72
N GLU A 56 10.14 3.71 9.09
CA GLU A 56 11.19 4.23 8.22
C GLU A 56 12.12 3.08 7.82
N ALA A 57 12.48 3.00 6.54
CA ALA A 57 13.49 2.06 6.09
C ALA A 57 14.78 2.36 6.87
N THR A 58 15.21 1.42 7.73
CA THR A 58 16.53 1.49 8.34
C THR A 58 17.53 1.71 7.21
N LYS A 59 18.36 2.75 7.32
CA LYS A 59 19.44 2.99 6.38
C LYS A 59 20.39 1.78 6.42
N GLN A 60 20.16 0.76 5.60
CA GLN A 60 21.28 0.00 5.08
C GLN A 60 22.09 1.02 4.28
N GLN A 61 23.25 1.39 4.84
CA GLN A 61 24.25 2.24 4.21
C GLN A 61 24.39 1.81 2.74
N ARG A 62 24.00 2.69 1.84
CA ARG A 62 24.42 2.62 0.44
C ARG A 62 25.27 3.85 0.23
N ASP A 63 26.56 3.60 0.09
CA ASP A 63 27.56 4.57 -0.33
C ASP A 63 27.11 5.29 -1.60
N ASP A 64 27.33 6.60 -1.54
CA ASP A 64 27.51 7.62 -2.57
C ASP A 64 27.40 7.23 -4.05
N GLY A 65 26.61 8.02 -4.79
CA GLY A 65 26.75 8.06 -6.25
C GLY A 65 25.66 8.81 -7.03
N ALA A 66 26.01 10.02 -7.47
CA ALA A 66 25.56 10.71 -8.68
C ALA A 66 24.25 11.55 -8.68
N SER A 67 24.42 12.74 -9.25
CA SER A 67 23.52 13.88 -9.31
C SER A 67 22.71 13.89 -10.62
N ALA A 68 21.43 14.25 -10.54
CA ALA A 68 20.60 14.67 -11.67
C ALA A 68 19.64 15.80 -11.21
N SER A 69 19.18 16.61 -12.17
CA SER A 69 18.65 17.99 -12.10
C SER A 69 17.44 18.26 -11.17
N LYS A 70 17.48 19.43 -10.50
CA LYS A 70 16.74 19.77 -9.26
C LYS A 70 15.20 19.78 -9.33
N ALA A 71 14.56 20.05 -10.48
CA ALA A 71 13.10 20.22 -10.55
C ALA A 71 12.32 18.89 -10.73
N ASN A 72 12.78 17.99 -11.61
CA ASN A 72 12.20 16.64 -11.75
C ASN A 72 12.64 15.68 -10.64
N LYS A 73 13.77 15.97 -9.98
CA LYS A 73 14.25 15.19 -8.83
C LYS A 73 13.32 15.29 -7.63
N ALA A 74 12.69 16.44 -7.38
CA ALA A 74 11.85 16.63 -6.19
C ALA A 74 10.57 15.77 -6.24
N LYS A 75 9.85 15.76 -7.37
CA LYS A 75 8.64 14.93 -7.56
C LYS A 75 8.97 13.43 -7.60
N ALA A 76 10.03 13.05 -8.33
CA ALA A 76 10.49 11.66 -8.37
C ALA A 76 11.01 11.18 -7.01
N LYS A 77 11.68 12.04 -6.22
CA LYS A 77 12.14 11.74 -4.86
C LYS A 77 10.99 11.62 -3.87
N ALA A 78 9.94 12.44 -3.99
CA ALA A 78 8.75 12.34 -3.14
C ALA A 78 7.95 11.06 -3.43
N ALA A 79 7.76 10.71 -4.72
CA ALA A 79 7.17 9.45 -5.13
C ALA A 79 8.02 8.25 -4.67
N LYS A 80 9.35 8.30 -4.88
CA LYS A 80 10.29 7.28 -4.43
C LYS A 80 10.32 7.12 -2.91
N ARG A 81 10.15 8.21 -2.15
CA ARG A 81 10.06 8.22 -0.68
C ARG A 81 8.73 7.64 -0.19
N ALA A 82 7.60 7.99 -0.81
CA ALA A 82 6.30 7.38 -0.52
C ALA A 82 6.29 5.87 -0.81
N ILE A 83 6.94 5.44 -1.90
CA ILE A 83 7.18 4.03 -2.21
C ILE A 83 8.08 3.39 -1.14
N MET A 84 9.13 4.09 -0.69
CA MET A 84 10.10 3.58 0.28
C MET A 84 9.49 3.35 1.67
N GLU A 85 8.66 4.28 2.14
CA GLU A 85 8.00 4.19 3.46
C GLU A 85 6.95 3.05 3.47
N GLY A 86 6.24 2.82 2.37
CA GLY A 86 5.33 1.68 2.23
C GLY A 86 5.97 0.34 1.85
N THR A 87 7.31 0.26 1.68
CA THR A 87 7.96 -0.88 1.00
C THR A 87 7.63 -2.23 1.62
N SER A 88 7.60 -2.33 2.95
CA SER A 88 7.31 -3.60 3.63
C SER A 88 5.87 -4.04 3.44
N LEU A 89 4.92 -3.10 3.46
CA LEU A 89 3.50 -3.39 3.21
C LEU A 89 3.28 -3.74 1.74
N VAL A 90 3.91 -2.99 0.82
CA VAL A 90 3.88 -3.29 -0.61
C VAL A 90 4.38 -4.71 -0.87
N HIS A 91 5.52 -5.07 -0.28
CA HIS A 91 6.09 -6.41 -0.42
C HIS A 91 5.16 -7.50 0.11
N ALA A 92 4.54 -7.30 1.28
CA ALA A 92 3.59 -8.24 1.85
C ALA A 92 2.34 -8.41 0.97
N CYS A 93 1.76 -7.31 0.47
CA CYS A 93 0.63 -7.33 -0.46
C CYS A 93 0.95 -8.09 -1.76
N GLU A 94 2.13 -7.86 -2.34
CA GLU A 94 2.56 -8.52 -3.58
C GLU A 94 2.79 -10.02 -3.40
N ARG A 95 3.44 -10.40 -2.28
CA ARG A 95 3.81 -11.79 -2.00
C ARG A 95 2.64 -12.63 -1.51
N ASN A 96 1.82 -12.10 -0.61
CA ASN A 96 0.77 -12.87 0.06
C ASN A 96 -0.55 -12.88 -0.73
N LEU A 97 -0.85 -11.81 -1.45
CA LEU A 97 -2.18 -11.60 -2.05
C LEU A 97 -2.17 -11.49 -3.58
N GLY A 98 -1.00 -11.55 -4.22
CA GLY A 98 -0.90 -11.42 -5.67
C GLY A 98 -1.33 -10.03 -6.18
N LEU A 99 -1.27 -9.02 -5.32
CA LEU A 99 -1.49 -7.62 -5.69
C LEU A 99 -0.24 -7.09 -6.43
N VAL A 100 -0.41 -6.06 -7.27
CA VAL A 100 0.69 -5.39 -7.98
C VAL A 100 0.64 -3.91 -7.64
N ASN A 101 1.74 -3.32 -7.16
CA ASN A 101 1.76 -1.88 -6.89
C ASN A 101 1.79 -1.07 -8.20
N VAL A 102 0.74 -0.28 -8.42
CA VAL A 102 0.54 0.58 -9.60
C VAL A 102 0.46 2.06 -9.21
N THR A 103 0.92 2.39 -8.00
CA THR A 103 0.89 3.76 -7.45
C THR A 103 1.62 4.75 -8.36
N HIS A 104 2.77 4.33 -8.89
CA HIS A 104 3.60 5.15 -9.79
C HIS A 104 2.88 5.55 -11.09
N LEU A 105 1.97 4.71 -11.60
CA LEU A 105 1.18 5.02 -12.80
C LEU A 105 0.19 6.17 -12.56
N HIS A 106 -0.16 6.43 -11.31
CA HIS A 106 -1.14 7.43 -10.92
C HIS A 106 -0.53 8.66 -10.24
N ALA A 107 0.80 8.74 -10.12
CA ALA A 107 1.50 9.76 -9.33
C ALA A 107 1.26 11.22 -9.78
N ASN A 108 0.76 11.43 -11.01
CA ASN A 108 0.43 12.74 -11.54
C ASN A 108 -1.07 13.10 -11.45
N THR A 109 -1.89 12.24 -10.82
CA THR A 109 -3.31 12.52 -10.60
C THR A 109 -3.51 13.30 -9.29
N PRO A 110 -4.48 14.23 -9.20
CA PRO A 110 -4.71 15.02 -7.99
C PRO A 110 -4.91 14.17 -6.72
N ALA A 111 -5.51 12.99 -6.85
CA ALA A 111 -5.75 12.06 -5.74
C ALA A 111 -4.50 11.35 -5.19
N VAL A 112 -3.39 11.35 -5.94
CA VAL A 112 -2.14 10.63 -5.62
C VAL A 112 -0.94 11.59 -5.61
N MET A 113 -1.22 12.90 -5.65
CA MET A 113 -0.20 13.93 -5.46
C MET A 113 0.52 13.70 -4.12
N PRO A 114 1.84 13.94 -4.05
CA PRO A 114 2.59 13.80 -2.81
C PRO A 114 1.99 14.65 -1.70
N ASN A 115 1.69 14.02 -0.57
CA ASN A 115 1.16 14.67 0.63
C ASN A 115 2.12 14.42 1.81
N ASP A 116 2.40 15.43 2.62
CA ASP A 116 3.37 15.30 3.72
C ASP A 116 2.87 14.40 4.87
N PHE A 117 1.56 14.28 5.05
CA PHE A 117 0.93 13.56 6.15
C PHE A 117 0.46 12.16 5.78
N PHE A 118 0.08 11.95 4.53
CA PHE A 118 -0.53 10.69 4.07
C PHE A 118 0.28 10.04 2.95
N VAL A 119 0.24 8.72 2.90
CA VAL A 119 0.76 7.89 1.81
C VAL A 119 -0.42 7.21 1.15
N THR A 120 -0.52 7.36 -0.18
CA THR A 120 -1.46 6.63 -1.02
C THR A 120 -0.73 5.50 -1.71
N LEU A 121 -1.18 4.27 -1.50
CA LEU A 121 -0.75 3.07 -2.22
C LEU A 121 -1.93 2.56 -3.05
N ILE A 122 -1.66 2.27 -4.32
CA ILE A 122 -2.64 1.72 -5.25
C ILE A 122 -2.13 0.36 -5.72
N PHE A 123 -2.96 -0.64 -5.53
CA PHE A 123 -2.71 -2.00 -5.95
C PHE A 123 -3.72 -2.44 -7.00
N GLN A 124 -3.27 -3.20 -7.99
CA GLN A 124 -4.14 -3.92 -8.91
C GLN A 124 -4.06 -5.42 -8.62
N LYS A 125 -5.21 -6.10 -8.52
CA LYS A 125 -5.28 -7.55 -8.34
C LYS A 125 -4.94 -8.26 -9.64
N LYS A 126 -3.99 -9.20 -9.63
CA LYS A 126 -3.65 -9.99 -10.83
C LYS A 126 -4.88 -10.78 -11.30
N ALA A 127 -5.11 -10.77 -12.61
CA ALA A 127 -6.24 -11.47 -13.22
C ALA A 127 -6.20 -12.98 -12.95
N ASN A 128 -5.00 -13.56 -12.99
CA ASN A 128 -4.75 -14.97 -12.70
C ASN A 128 -3.87 -15.08 -11.44
N ALA A 129 -4.42 -14.68 -10.29
CA ALA A 129 -3.77 -14.90 -9.00
C ALA A 129 -3.88 -16.39 -8.61
N GLY A 130 -3.18 -17.26 -9.33
CA GLY A 130 -2.84 -18.56 -8.77
C GLY A 130 -2.00 -18.32 -7.53
N VAL A 131 -2.36 -18.93 -6.40
CA VAL A 131 -1.56 -18.94 -5.18
C VAL A 131 -0.28 -19.71 -5.50
N GLY A 132 0.67 -19.05 -6.15
CA GLY A 132 1.97 -19.63 -6.45
C GLY A 132 2.58 -20.04 -5.13
N ALA A 133 2.99 -21.31 -5.03
CA ALA A 133 3.58 -21.98 -3.87
C ALA A 133 4.89 -21.34 -3.37
N LYS A 134 4.84 -20.06 -3.02
CA LYS A 134 5.92 -19.30 -2.40
C LYS A 134 5.51 -19.05 -0.95
N SER A 135 6.46 -19.26 -0.03
CA SER A 135 6.25 -19.04 1.40
C SER A 135 5.63 -17.67 1.67
N ALA A 136 4.53 -17.65 2.43
CA ALA A 136 3.92 -16.41 2.90
C ALA A 136 4.97 -15.59 3.67
N VAL A 137 5.02 -14.29 3.41
CA VAL A 137 5.91 -13.36 4.13
C VAL A 137 5.15 -12.75 5.31
N PRO A 138 5.83 -12.45 6.44
CA PRO A 138 5.18 -11.80 7.56
C PRO A 138 4.65 -10.41 7.15
N TRP A 139 3.47 -10.07 7.65
CA TRP A 139 2.93 -8.72 7.54
C TRP A 139 3.72 -7.78 8.45
N PRO A 140 4.07 -6.56 8.00
CA PRO A 140 4.77 -5.60 8.84
C PRO A 140 3.90 -5.12 10.01
N THR A 141 4.50 -4.52 11.04
CA THR A 141 3.71 -3.82 12.05
C THR A 141 3.53 -2.36 11.62
N LEU A 142 2.29 -1.89 11.55
CA LEU A 142 2.01 -0.46 11.41
C LEU A 142 2.01 0.19 12.80
N LYS A 143 2.73 1.30 12.95
CA LYS A 143 2.71 2.09 14.18
C LYS A 143 1.31 2.66 14.42
N ALA A 144 1.00 2.95 15.68
CA ALA A 144 -0.21 3.68 16.05
C ALA A 144 -0.22 5.06 15.37
N CYS A 145 -1.41 5.55 15.04
CA CYS A 145 -1.57 6.90 14.53
C CYS A 145 -1.47 7.90 15.68
N GLU A 146 -0.29 8.48 15.88
CA GLU A 146 -0.09 9.53 16.88
C GLU A 146 -0.35 10.91 16.25
N TYR A 147 -1.46 11.53 16.61
CA TYR A 147 -1.71 12.92 16.28
C TYR A 147 -0.98 13.82 17.28
N LYS A 148 -0.09 14.68 16.78
CA LYS A 148 0.53 15.72 17.60
C LYS A 148 -0.56 16.65 18.14
N ARG A 149 -0.49 16.97 19.44
CA ARG A 149 -1.35 18.01 20.04
C ARG A 149 -1.16 19.32 19.27
N ARG A 150 -2.27 19.99 18.98
CA ARG A 150 -2.30 21.30 18.30
C ARG A 150 -1.73 22.39 19.18
#